data_AF-A0A4Q7PPN0-F1
#
_entry.id   AF-A0A4Q7PPN0-F1
#
_cell.length_a   1.000
_cell.length_b   1.000
_cell.length_c   1.000
_cell.angle_alpha   90.00
_cell.angle_beta   90.00
_cell.angle_gamma   90.00
#
_symmetry.space_group_name_H-M   'P 1'
#
loop_
_entity.id
_entity.type
_entity.pdbx_description
1 polymer ?
#
loop_
_entity_poly.entity_id
_entity_poly.type
_entity_poly.pdbx_seq_one_letter_code
_entity_poly.pdbx_strand_id
1 'polypeptide(L)'
;MKTFQKPLSATEEKQCLQAFRAGSKEARDILIERNMRLVAHVVKKYGFTDRDMDDLLSIGTIGLIKAVNTFDMDKGSRLATYAAKCIDNAILTKCFSGYQLPLNYAILDEK
;
A
#
# COMPACT_ATOMS: atom_id res chain seq x y z
N MET A 1 -10.55 -4.65 20.51
CA MET A 1 -10.43 -4.13 19.13
C MET A 1 -9.02 -3.58 18.98
N LYS A 2 -8.14 -4.21 18.18
CA LYS A 2 -6.80 -3.64 17.93
C LYS A 2 -6.99 -2.36 17.11
N THR A 3 -6.98 -1.22 17.79
CA THR A 3 -6.99 0.09 17.15
C THR A 3 -5.73 0.21 16.31
N PHE A 4 -5.88 0.59 15.04
CA PHE A 4 -4.74 0.72 14.16
C PHE A 4 -3.68 1.64 14.75
N GLN A 5 -2.42 1.23 14.65
CA GLN A 5 -1.30 1.98 15.19
C GLN A 5 -1.24 3.39 14.59
N LYS A 6 -0.72 4.34 15.39
CA LYS A 6 -0.50 5.72 14.94
C LYS A 6 0.45 5.70 13.73
N PRO A 7 0.29 6.59 12.73
CA PRO A 7 1.30 6.74 11.70
C PRO A 7 2.65 7.17 12.30
N LEU A 8 3.75 6.75 11.66
CA LEU A 8 5.11 7.17 12.02
C LEU A 8 5.29 8.67 11.74
N SER A 9 6.14 9.32 12.52
CA SER A 9 6.67 10.64 12.16
C SER A 9 7.61 10.53 10.96
N ALA A 10 7.88 11.64 10.27
CA ALA A 10 8.76 11.66 9.11
C ALA A 10 10.18 11.14 9.43
N THR A 11 10.68 11.41 10.65
CA THR A 11 11.99 10.95 11.10
C THR A 11 11.99 9.43 11.34
N GLU A 12 10.98 8.91 12.02
CA GLU A 12 10.86 7.46 12.29
C GLU A 12 10.63 6.67 10.98
N GLU A 13 9.81 7.20 10.07
CA GLU A 13 9.59 6.61 8.75
C GLU A 13 10.92 6.52 7.97
N LYS A 14 11.70 7.59 7.96
CA LYS A 14 13.03 7.62 7.34
C LYS A 14 13.97 6.57 7.92
N GLN A 15 14.00 6.42 9.25
CA GLN A 15 14.82 5.43 9.94
C GLN A 15 14.40 4.00 9.61
N CYS A 16 13.09 3.72 9.62
CA CYS A 16 12.56 2.40 9.26
C CYS A 16 12.88 2.06 7.80
N LEU A 17 12.74 3.01 6.88
CA LEU A 17 13.07 2.81 5.48
C LEU A 17 14.56 2.53 5.26
N GLN A 18 15.45 3.23 5.98
CA GLN A 18 16.88 2.95 5.94
C GLN A 18 17.21 1.55 6.50
N ALA A 19 16.60 1.17 7.63
CA ALA A 19 16.77 -0.16 8.20
C ALA A 19 16.24 -1.26 7.26
N PHE A 20 15.12 -1.02 6.57
CA PHE A 20 14.60 -1.94 5.56
C PHE A 20 15.54 -2.06 4.36
N ARG A 21 16.09 -0.94 3.85
CA ARG A 21 17.12 -0.95 2.80
C ARG A 21 18.38 -1.73 3.23
N ALA A 22 18.71 -1.71 4.52
CA ALA A 22 19.79 -2.51 5.10
C ALA A 22 19.45 -4.00 5.32
N GLY A 23 18.22 -4.42 5.01
CA GLY A 23 17.78 -5.81 5.05
C GLY A 23 16.94 -6.22 6.27
N SER A 24 16.57 -5.28 7.16
CA SER A 24 15.71 -5.61 8.32
C SER A 24 14.27 -5.88 7.86
N LYS A 25 13.81 -7.10 8.13
CA LYS A 25 12.42 -7.50 7.88
C LYS A 25 11.47 -6.88 8.91
N GLU A 26 11.93 -6.69 10.14
CA GLU A 26 11.14 -6.03 11.19
C GLU A 26 10.78 -4.59 10.79
N ALA A 27 11.73 -3.87 10.19
CA ALA A 27 11.49 -2.51 9.71
C ALA A 27 10.42 -2.45 8.62
N ARG A 28 10.40 -3.45 7.71
CA ARG A 28 9.34 -3.60 6.71
C ARG A 28 7.98 -3.81 7.35
N ASP A 29 7.91 -4.73 8.31
CA ASP A 29 6.65 -5.10 8.95
C ASP A 29 6.09 -3.92 9.75
N ILE A 30 6.96 -3.14 10.42
CA ILE A 30 6.59 -1.85 11.05
C ILE A 30 6.01 -0.88 10.01
N LEU A 31 6.68 -0.68 8.88
CA LEU A 31 6.18 0.22 7.83
C LEU A 31 4.79 -0.18 7.32
N ILE A 32 4.54 -1.49 7.16
CA ILE A 32 3.23 -2.02 6.75
C ILE A 32 2.19 -1.76 7.84
N GLU A 33 2.45 -2.20 9.08
CA GLU A 33 1.50 -2.08 10.19
C GLU A 33 1.08 -0.63 10.47
N ARG A 34 2.03 0.31 10.38
CA ARG A 34 1.80 1.74 10.65
C ARG A 34 0.99 2.42 9.54
N ASN A 35 0.89 1.81 8.36
CA ASN A 35 0.13 2.31 7.22
C ASN A 35 -1.19 1.56 6.98
N MET A 36 -1.57 0.60 7.83
CA MET A 36 -2.84 -0.15 7.66
C MET A 36 -4.09 0.73 7.67
N ARG A 37 -4.06 1.88 8.37
CA ARG A 37 -5.16 2.87 8.35
C ARG A 37 -5.41 3.44 6.95
N LEU A 38 -4.35 3.57 6.16
CA LEU A 38 -4.42 4.10 4.81
C LEU A 38 -5.20 3.13 3.91
N VAL A 39 -4.96 1.83 4.04
CA VAL A 39 -5.69 0.79 3.29
C VAL A 39 -7.19 0.91 3.54
N ALA A 40 -7.60 0.91 4.81
CA ALA A 40 -9.01 1.05 5.17
C ALA A 40 -9.61 2.38 4.69
N HIS A 41 -8.85 3.48 4.72
CA HIS A 41 -9.31 4.78 4.23
C HIS A 41 -9.50 4.79 2.71
N VAL A 42 -8.59 4.17 1.95
CA VAL A 42 -8.66 4.08 0.49
C VAL A 42 -9.80 3.17 0.05
N VAL A 43 -9.91 1.96 0.63
CA VAL A 43 -10.96 0.98 0.31
C VAL A 43 -12.36 1.55 0.51
N LYS A 44 -12.57 2.35 1.58
CA LYS A 44 -13.86 2.99 1.87
C LYS A 44 -14.40 3.85 0.73
N LYS A 45 -13.55 4.38 -0.15
CA LYS A 45 -13.97 5.21 -1.29
C LYS A 45 -14.75 4.43 -2.34
N TYR A 46 -14.58 3.11 -2.40
CA TYR A 46 -15.13 2.29 -3.47
C TYR A 46 -16.56 1.78 -3.20
N GLY A 47 -17.12 2.02 -2.01
CA GLY A 47 -18.58 1.96 -1.77
C GLY A 47 -19.27 0.61 -2.04
N PHE A 48 -18.60 -0.52 -1.82
CA PHE A 48 -19.14 -1.86 -2.06
C PHE A 48 -19.87 -2.48 -0.85
N THR A 49 -20.52 -3.64 -1.04
CA THR A 49 -21.22 -4.37 0.02
C THR A 49 -20.26 -4.85 1.12
N ASP A 50 -20.78 -5.19 2.30
CA ASP A 50 -19.95 -5.68 3.43
C ASP A 50 -19.10 -6.90 3.06
N ARG A 51 -19.59 -7.78 2.16
CA ARG A 51 -18.84 -8.95 1.68
C ARG A 51 -17.65 -8.57 0.79
N ASP A 52 -17.79 -7.51 0.00
CA ASP A 52 -16.73 -7.05 -0.92
C ASP A 52 -15.65 -6.26 -0.16
N MET A 53 -16.00 -5.64 0.97
CA MET A 53 -15.06 -4.87 1.78
C MET A 53 -13.87 -5.69 2.28
N ASP A 54 -14.09 -6.93 2.72
CA ASP A 54 -13.01 -7.80 3.21
C ASP A 54 -12.04 -8.24 2.09
N ASP A 55 -12.55 -8.50 0.88
CA ASP A 55 -11.73 -8.81 -0.30
C ASP A 55 -10.89 -7.58 -0.70
N LEU A 56 -11.51 -6.41 -0.72
CA LEU A 56 -10.85 -5.15 -1.05
C LEU A 56 -9.81 -4.73 -0.01
N LEU A 57 -10.06 -4.98 1.28
CA LEU A 57 -9.06 -4.80 2.33
C LEU A 57 -7.86 -5.70 2.07
N SER A 58 -8.09 -6.97 1.74
CA SER A 58 -7.02 -7.93 1.44
C SER A 58 -6.20 -7.50 0.22
N ILE A 59 -6.86 -7.09 -0.87
CA ILE A 59 -6.22 -6.59 -2.09
C ILE A 59 -5.47 -5.28 -1.83
N GLY A 60 -6.07 -4.37 -1.08
CA GLY A 60 -5.44 -3.12 -0.68
C GLY A 60 -4.20 -3.36 0.18
N THR A 61 -4.23 -4.34 1.08
CA THR A 61 -3.05 -4.76 1.85
C THR A 61 -1.95 -5.30 0.96
N ILE A 62 -2.27 -6.08 -0.08
CA ILE A 62 -1.27 -6.51 -1.09
C ILE A 62 -0.68 -5.29 -1.80
N GLY A 63 -1.50 -4.31 -2.19
CA GLY A 63 -1.05 -3.05 -2.78
C GLY A 63 -0.12 -2.25 -1.87
N LEU A 64 -0.41 -2.20 -0.56
CA LEU A 64 0.46 -1.57 0.44
C LEU A 64 1.80 -2.31 0.58
N ILE A 65 1.77 -3.64 0.67
CA ILE A 65 3.01 -4.44 0.78
C ILE A 65 3.89 -4.22 -0.44
N LYS A 66 3.29 -4.21 -1.65
CA LYS A 66 4.01 -3.88 -2.88
C LYS A 66 4.62 -2.50 -2.81
N ALA A 67 3.86 -1.49 -2.38
CA ALA A 67 4.34 -0.13 -2.23
C ALA A 67 5.55 -0.04 -1.29
N VAL A 68 5.50 -0.68 -0.12
CA VAL A 68 6.63 -0.68 0.83
C VAL A 68 7.87 -1.33 0.22
N ASN A 69 7.70 -2.40 -0.56
CA ASN A 69 8.81 -3.10 -1.19
C ASN A 69 9.43 -2.32 -2.37
N THR A 70 8.65 -1.52 -3.10
CA THR A 70 9.09 -0.78 -4.30
C THR A 70 9.35 0.70 -4.06
N PHE A 71 9.08 1.20 -2.84
CA PHE A 71 9.21 2.62 -2.54
C PHE A 71 10.66 3.10 -2.62
N ASP A 72 10.85 4.20 -3.33
CA ASP A 72 12.12 4.89 -3.45
C ASP A 72 12.07 6.27 -2.79
N MET A 73 12.90 6.46 -1.77
CA MET A 73 13.05 7.70 -1.03
C MET A 73 13.65 8.82 -1.88
N ASP A 74 14.45 8.47 -2.88
CA ASP A 74 15.20 9.41 -3.71
C ASP A 74 14.28 10.12 -4.73
N LYS A 75 13.09 9.56 -4.99
CA LYS A 75 12.04 10.17 -5.83
C LYS A 75 11.25 11.30 -5.12
N GLY A 76 11.59 11.63 -3.87
CA GLY A 76 11.08 12.83 -3.17
C GLY A 76 9.60 12.79 -2.73
N SER A 77 8.92 11.66 -2.85
CA SER A 77 7.55 11.48 -2.37
C SER A 77 7.51 10.93 -0.95
N ARG A 78 6.42 11.16 -0.22
CA ARG A 78 6.17 10.46 1.07
C ARG A 78 5.71 9.04 0.80
N LEU A 79 6.08 8.09 1.66
CA LEU A 79 5.67 6.69 1.52
C LEU A 79 4.14 6.57 1.47
N ALA A 80 3.42 7.27 2.35
CA ALA A 80 1.96 7.26 2.36
C ALA A 80 1.34 7.71 1.04
N THR A 81 1.94 8.70 0.35
CA THR A 81 1.45 9.19 -0.95
C THR A 81 1.64 8.14 -2.05
N TYR A 82 2.82 7.50 -2.09
CA TYR A 82 3.08 6.42 -3.04
C TYR A 82 2.21 5.19 -2.75
N ALA A 83 2.12 4.79 -1.48
CA ALA A 83 1.29 3.68 -1.03
C ALA A 83 -0.18 3.86 -1.37
N ALA A 84 -0.74 5.06 -1.21
CA ALA A 84 -2.12 5.34 -1.60
C ALA A 84 -2.38 5.03 -3.09
N LYS A 85 -1.46 5.44 -3.98
CA LYS A 85 -1.55 5.14 -5.42
C LYS A 85 -1.48 3.65 -5.71
N CYS A 86 -0.58 2.92 -5.04
CA CYS A 86 -0.45 1.47 -5.22
C CYS A 86 -1.69 0.71 -4.71
N ILE A 87 -2.26 1.14 -3.59
CA ILE A 87 -3.50 0.57 -3.03
C ILE A 87 -4.66 0.81 -4.02
N ASP A 88 -4.84 2.04 -4.49
CA ASP A 88 -5.85 2.39 -5.48
C ASP A 88 -5.68 1.54 -6.75
N ASN A 89 -4.47 1.44 -7.28
CA ASN A 89 -4.20 0.66 -8.49
C ASN A 89 -4.50 -0.83 -8.30
N ALA A 90 -4.19 -1.41 -7.13
CA ALA A 90 -4.48 -2.82 -6.84
C ALA A 90 -6.00 -3.08 -6.82
N ILE A 91 -6.77 -2.20 -6.16
CA ILE A 91 -8.23 -2.28 -6.11
C ILE A 91 -8.83 -2.11 -7.50
N LEU A 92 -8.42 -1.08 -8.23
CA LEU A 92 -8.86 -0.83 -9.61
C LEU A 92 -8.58 -2.04 -10.49
N THR A 93 -7.38 -2.61 -10.42
CA THR A 93 -7.03 -3.82 -11.19
C THR A 93 -7.98 -4.97 -10.90
N LYS A 94 -8.38 -5.20 -9.64
CA LYS A 94 -9.40 -6.21 -9.31
C LYS A 94 -10.76 -5.87 -9.90
N CYS A 95 -11.23 -4.65 -9.71
CA CYS A 95 -12.54 -4.20 -10.21
C CYS A 95 -12.62 -4.32 -11.73
N PHE A 96 -11.53 -3.99 -12.42
CA PHE A 96 -11.42 -4.14 -13.86
C PHE A 96 -11.15 -5.58 -14.29
N SER A 97 -10.50 -6.44 -13.50
CA SER A 97 -10.26 -7.84 -13.88
C SER A 97 -11.54 -8.70 -13.97
N GLY A 98 -12.68 -8.21 -13.47
CA GLY A 98 -14.00 -8.75 -13.82
C GLY A 98 -14.39 -8.55 -15.30
N TYR A 99 -13.67 -7.67 -16.00
CA TYR A 99 -13.66 -7.46 -17.45
C TYR A 99 -12.22 -7.66 -17.95
N GLN A 100 -11.86 -8.86 -18.40
CA GLN A 100 -10.51 -9.21 -18.89
C GLN A 100 -9.84 -8.08 -19.70
N LEU A 101 -8.96 -7.30 -19.05
CA LEU A 101 -8.16 -6.27 -19.71
C LEU A 101 -6.81 -6.86 -20.13
N PRO A 102 -6.27 -6.45 -21.29
CA PRO A 102 -5.00 -6.94 -21.80
C PRO A 102 -3.85 -6.57 -20.85
N LEU A 103 -2.91 -7.50 -20.70
CA LEU A 103 -1.72 -7.54 -19.82
C LEU A 103 -0.77 -6.31 -19.86
N ASN A 104 -1.11 -5.23 -20.57
CA ASN A 104 -0.23 -4.09 -20.77
C ASN A 104 -0.23 -3.06 -19.61
N TYR A 105 -1.09 -3.22 -18.60
CA TYR A 105 -1.08 -2.35 -17.41
C TYR A 105 -0.08 -2.78 -16.32
N ALA A 106 0.63 -3.90 -16.54
CA ALA A 106 1.69 -4.37 -15.63
C ALA A 106 3.01 -3.57 -15.78
N ILE A 107 3.12 -2.71 -16.81
CA ILE A 107 4.35 -1.99 -17.17
C ILE A 107 4.13 -0.48 -17.06
N LEU A 108 4.09 0.07 -15.84
CA LEU A 108 4.29 1.52 -15.62
C LEU A 108 5.14 1.82 -14.37
N ASP A 109 5.97 0.87 -13.91
CA ASP A 109 6.88 1.09 -12.78
C ASP A 109 8.34 0.69 -13.10
N GLU A 110 8.75 0.83 -14.36
CA GLU A 110 10.16 0.94 -14.73
C GLU A 110 10.41 2.32 -15.34
N LYS A 111 10.69 3.31 -14.47
CA LYS A 111 11.75 4.34 -14.63
C LYS A 111 12.04 5.01 -13.27
#